data_AF-A0A962AM19-F1
#
_entry.id   AF-A0A962AM19-F1
#
_cell.length_a   1.000
_cell.length_b   1.000
_cell.length_c   1.000
_cell.angle_alpha   90.00
_cell.angle_beta   90.00
_cell.angle_gamma   90.00
#
_symmetry.space_group_name_H-M   'P 1'
#
loop_
_entity.id
_entity.type
_entity.pdbx_description
1 polymer ?
#
loop_
_entity_poly.entity_id
_entity_poly.type
_entity_poly.pdbx_seq_one_letter_code
_entity_poly.pdbx_strand_id
1 'polypeptide(L)'
;MDLATLLADRGLDPAGLIAHRNTLDPRDRSADAPSLDFLAKTGHDLVYERMQNGRVFGAQAQILSFRGEAGGRARLSGFRRLVARRPGIAPGDIVYDYDVAHLLHDFISRAKHPTFYDAFPLEGLGDLVGRLVVQWPKPYMRRRLRADDPNLVVLES
;
A
#
# COMPACT_ATOMS: atom_id res chain seq x y z
N MET A 1 -18.61 -10.72 7.15
CA MET A 1 -17.31 -11.24 7.59
C MET A 1 -16.35 -10.06 7.71
N ASP A 2 -15.61 -9.96 8.80
CA ASP A 2 -14.51 -9.00 8.92
C ASP A 2 -13.22 -9.58 8.32
N LEU A 3 -12.25 -8.71 8.06
CA LEU A 3 -10.96 -9.10 7.50
C LEU A 3 -10.19 -10.03 8.45
N ALA A 4 -10.33 -9.84 9.76
CA ALA A 4 -9.63 -10.62 10.78
C ALA A 4 -9.99 -12.11 10.68
N THR A 5 -11.29 -12.42 10.56
CA THR A 5 -11.81 -13.77 10.40
C THR A 5 -11.26 -14.43 9.14
N LEU A 6 -11.32 -13.72 8.00
CA LEU A 6 -10.79 -14.23 6.74
C LEU A 6 -9.30 -14.56 6.84
N LEU A 7 -8.51 -13.71 7.49
CA LEU A 7 -7.07 -13.92 7.65
C LEU A 7 -6.76 -15.08 8.60
N ALA A 8 -7.51 -15.20 9.69
CA ALA A 8 -7.39 -16.31 10.64
C ALA A 8 -7.72 -17.66 9.98
N ASP A 9 -8.75 -17.72 9.13
CA ASP A 9 -9.10 -18.92 8.35
C ASP A 9 -7.99 -19.33 7.37
N ARG A 10 -7.13 -18.38 6.98
CA ARG A 10 -5.92 -18.61 6.15
C ARG A 10 -4.68 -18.92 6.99
N GLY A 11 -4.81 -19.05 8.31
CA GLY A 11 -3.71 -19.34 9.23
C GLY A 11 -2.76 -18.16 9.49
N LEU A 12 -3.20 -16.92 9.20
CA LEU A 12 -2.43 -15.71 9.48
C LEU A 12 -2.86 -15.09 10.81
N ASP A 13 -1.94 -14.42 11.51
CA ASP A 13 -2.23 -13.61 12.70
C ASP A 13 -2.60 -12.17 12.28
N PRO A 14 -3.89 -11.76 12.30
CA PRO A 14 -4.29 -10.43 11.84
C PRO A 14 -3.76 -9.31 12.76
N ALA A 15 -3.49 -9.62 14.03
CA ALA A 15 -3.05 -8.65 15.01
C ALA A 15 -1.64 -8.10 14.72
N GLY A 16 -0.80 -8.91 14.07
CA GLY A 16 0.57 -8.58 13.65
C GLY A 16 0.69 -7.94 12.27
N LEU A 17 -0.41 -7.82 11.52
CA LEU A 17 -0.43 -7.27 10.16
C LEU A 17 -0.93 -5.83 10.11
N ILE A 18 -0.39 -5.06 9.17
CA ILE A 18 -0.89 -3.72 8.86
C ILE A 18 -1.71 -3.80 7.57
N ALA A 19 -2.97 -3.37 7.63
CA ALA A 19 -3.73 -3.05 6.44
C ALA A 19 -3.38 -1.62 5.99
N HIS A 20 -2.87 -1.47 4.77
CA HIS A 20 -2.55 -0.17 4.19
C HIS A 20 -3.41 0.14 2.98
N ARG A 21 -4.21 1.20 3.06
CA ARG A 21 -4.95 1.76 1.93
C ARG A 21 -4.07 2.77 1.21
N ASN A 22 -3.51 2.32 0.09
CA ASN A 22 -2.77 3.17 -0.82
C ASN A 22 -3.73 4.11 -1.57
N THR A 23 -3.33 5.36 -1.70
CA THR A 23 -4.03 6.40 -2.46
C THR A 23 -2.97 7.33 -3.04
N LEU A 24 -3.14 7.75 -4.29
CA LEU A 24 -2.27 8.76 -4.87
C LEU A 24 -2.47 10.10 -4.13
N ASP A 25 -1.37 10.69 -3.64
CA ASP A 25 -1.40 12.03 -3.06
C ASP A 25 -1.92 13.02 -4.13
N PRO A 26 -2.87 13.90 -3.81
CA PRO A 26 -3.41 14.85 -4.79
C PRO A 26 -2.35 15.72 -5.49
N ARG A 27 -1.21 15.94 -4.84
CA ARG A 27 -0.10 16.74 -5.38
C ARG A 27 0.78 15.97 -6.37
N ASP A 28 0.72 14.64 -6.36
CA ASP A 28 1.46 13.79 -7.28
C ASP A 28 0.61 13.46 -8.53
N ARG A 29 -0.55 14.10 -8.68
CA ARG A 29 -1.40 13.94 -9.86
C ARG A 29 -0.85 14.74 -11.02
N SER A 30 -0.58 14.05 -12.11
CA SER A 30 -0.09 14.62 -13.37
C SER A 30 -0.84 14.00 -14.55
N ALA A 31 -0.51 14.40 -15.78
CA ALA A 31 -1.00 13.73 -16.98
C ALA A 31 -0.52 12.26 -17.07
N ASP A 32 0.68 11.99 -16.56
CA ASP A 32 1.32 10.67 -16.58
C ASP A 32 0.93 9.80 -15.37
N ALA A 33 0.41 10.41 -14.31
CA ALA A 33 -0.10 9.73 -13.11
C ALA A 33 -1.42 10.37 -12.63
N PRO A 34 -2.53 10.28 -13.38
CA PRO A 34 -3.77 10.98 -13.03
C PRO A 34 -4.49 10.37 -11.83
N SER A 35 -4.23 9.09 -11.52
CA SER A 35 -4.89 8.36 -10.44
C SER A 35 -4.09 7.13 -10.01
N LEU A 36 -4.41 6.58 -8.83
CA LEU A 36 -3.83 5.31 -8.40
C LEU A 36 -4.29 4.12 -9.26
N ASP A 37 -5.51 4.18 -9.82
CA ASP A 37 -6.00 3.16 -10.75
C ASP A 37 -5.14 3.11 -12.03
N PHE A 38 -4.74 4.28 -12.53
CA PHE A 38 -3.83 4.38 -13.67
C PHE A 38 -2.48 3.74 -13.35
N LEU A 39 -1.87 4.07 -12.20
CA LEU A 39 -0.61 3.45 -11.77
C LEU A 39 -0.74 1.94 -11.61
N ALA A 40 -1.88 1.45 -11.15
CA ALA A 40 -2.06 0.01 -11.00
C ALA A 40 -2.19 -0.72 -12.35
N LYS A 41 -2.74 -0.07 -13.39
CA LYS A 41 -2.77 -0.63 -14.76
C LYS A 41 -1.38 -0.79 -15.36
N THR A 42 -0.43 0.05 -14.93
CA THR A 42 0.97 -0.02 -15.34
C THR A 42 1.86 -0.77 -14.34
N GLY A 43 1.31 -1.29 -13.25
CA GLY A 43 2.06 -2.07 -12.23
C GLY A 43 2.83 -1.24 -11.20
N HIS A 44 2.62 0.09 -11.18
CA HIS A 44 3.39 1.03 -10.39
C HIS A 44 2.74 1.48 -9.08
N ASP A 45 1.49 1.08 -8.78
CA ASP A 45 0.83 1.44 -7.51
C ASP A 45 1.57 0.88 -6.28
N LEU A 46 2.04 -0.36 -6.39
CA LEU A 46 2.83 -1.04 -5.36
C LEU A 46 4.27 -0.50 -5.24
N VAL A 47 4.79 0.12 -6.30
CA VAL A 47 6.05 0.87 -6.29
C VAL A 47 5.85 2.18 -5.54
N TYR A 48 4.79 2.91 -5.86
CA TYR A 48 4.41 4.16 -5.19
C TYR A 48 4.23 3.99 -3.67
N GLU A 49 3.67 2.86 -3.21
CA GLU A 49 3.53 2.54 -1.78
C GLU A 49 4.87 2.61 -1.01
N ARG A 50 5.98 2.28 -1.68
CA ARG A 50 7.31 2.22 -1.06
C ARG A 50 7.90 3.59 -0.79
N MET A 51 7.27 4.68 -1.25
CA MET A 51 7.71 6.06 -1.04
C MET A 51 6.86 6.73 0.05
N GLN A 52 7.44 6.97 1.23
CA GLN A 52 6.68 7.51 2.37
C GLN A 52 7.42 8.66 3.05
N ASN A 53 6.67 9.69 3.45
CA ASN A 53 7.22 10.78 4.25
C ASN A 53 7.31 10.34 5.72
N GLY A 54 8.48 9.84 6.12
CA GLY A 54 8.78 9.26 7.43
C GLY A 54 8.68 7.74 7.46
N ARG A 55 9.12 7.15 8.58
CA ARG A 55 9.08 5.70 8.85
C ARG A 55 7.67 5.21 9.24
N VAL A 56 6.69 5.42 8.36
CA VAL A 56 5.27 5.14 8.64
C VAL A 56 4.94 3.66 8.86
N PHE A 57 5.78 2.73 8.41
CA PHE A 57 5.63 1.28 8.63
C PHE A 57 6.64 0.74 9.66
N GLY A 58 7.39 1.62 10.34
CA GLY A 58 8.49 1.21 11.21
C GLY A 58 9.73 0.75 10.44
N ALA A 59 10.60 -0.01 11.08
CA ALA A 59 11.82 -0.54 10.46
C ALA A 59 11.52 -1.73 9.52
N GLN A 60 10.55 -2.57 9.91
CA GLN A 60 10.07 -3.69 9.13
C GLN A 60 8.61 -3.97 9.51
N ALA A 61 7.77 -4.27 8.53
CA ALA A 61 6.38 -4.68 8.76
C ALA A 61 5.87 -5.63 7.67
N GLN A 62 4.89 -6.45 8.01
CA GLN A 62 4.08 -7.20 7.04
C GLN A 62 2.82 -6.39 6.72
N ILE A 63 2.61 -6.12 5.44
CA ILE A 63 1.62 -5.18 4.94
C ILE A 63 0.66 -5.92 3.99
N LEU A 64 -0.63 -5.78 4.25
CA LEU A 64 -1.69 -5.99 3.27
C LEU A 64 -1.86 -4.69 2.49
N SER A 65 -1.33 -4.64 1.27
CA SER A 65 -1.42 -3.50 0.38
C SER A 65 -2.79 -3.50 -0.27
N PHE A 66 -3.63 -2.52 0.05
CA PHE A 66 -4.92 -2.31 -0.58
C PHE A 66 -4.90 -1.05 -1.44
N ARG A 67 -5.28 -1.17 -2.70
CA ARG A 67 -5.54 -0.02 -3.58
C ARG A 67 -6.86 0.62 -3.18
N GLY A 68 -6.84 1.88 -2.78
CA GLY A 68 -8.04 2.64 -2.46
C GLY A 68 -8.89 2.91 -3.69
N GLU A 69 -10.18 2.56 -3.61
CA GLU A 69 -11.20 2.78 -4.64
C GLU A 69 -12.25 3.80 -4.15
N ALA A 70 -13.19 4.16 -5.03
CA ALA A 70 -14.30 5.06 -4.72
C ALA A 70 -15.18 4.53 -3.58
N GLY A 71 -15.88 5.43 -2.89
CA GLY A 71 -16.81 5.05 -1.81
C GLY A 71 -16.17 4.49 -0.53
N GLY A 72 -14.83 4.48 -0.44
CA GLY A 72 -14.11 3.86 0.68
C GLY A 72 -13.84 2.38 0.48
N ARG A 73 -14.13 1.82 -0.71
CA ARG A 73 -13.70 0.48 -1.07
C ARG A 73 -12.16 0.44 -1.15
N ALA A 74 -11.58 -0.73 -0.90
CA ALA A 74 -10.15 -0.95 -1.09
C ALA A 74 -9.91 -2.39 -1.52
N ARG A 75 -9.18 -2.58 -2.62
CA ARG A 75 -8.92 -3.90 -3.22
C ARG A 75 -7.52 -4.35 -2.92
N LEU A 76 -7.34 -5.59 -2.48
CA LEU A 76 -6.03 -6.15 -2.18
C LEU A 76 -5.19 -6.16 -3.47
N SER A 77 -4.05 -5.48 -3.46
CA SER A 77 -3.07 -5.47 -4.54
C SER A 77 -1.80 -6.26 -4.20
N GLY A 78 -1.54 -6.54 -2.92
CA GLY A 78 -0.45 -7.44 -2.55
C GLY A 78 -0.36 -7.74 -1.05
N PHE A 79 0.37 -8.80 -0.72
CA PHE A 79 0.77 -9.13 0.65
C PHE A 79 2.30 -9.21 0.70
N ARG A 80 2.93 -8.32 1.47
CA ARG A 80 4.38 -8.07 1.36
C ARG A 80 5.00 -7.73 2.70
N ARG A 81 6.27 -8.08 2.88
CA ARG A 81 7.12 -7.53 3.91
C ARG A 81 7.82 -6.29 3.38
N LEU A 82 7.65 -5.16 4.06
CA LEU A 82 8.36 -3.92 3.78
C LEU A 82 9.48 -3.71 4.79
N VAL A 83 10.68 -3.33 4.33
CA VAL A 83 11.85 -3.03 5.16
C VAL A 83 12.34 -1.61 4.85
N ALA A 84 12.42 -0.75 5.87
CA ALA A 84 12.83 0.63 5.69
C ALA A 84 14.32 0.71 5.34
N ARG A 85 14.64 1.44 4.28
CA ARG A 85 16.03 1.80 3.94
C ARG A 85 16.57 2.88 4.87
N ARG A 86 17.89 3.04 4.84
CA ARG A 86 18.54 4.21 5.44
C ARG A 86 18.03 5.49 4.76
N PRO A 87 17.92 6.61 5.50
CA PRO A 87 17.51 7.89 4.91
C PRO A 87 18.36 8.24 3.68
N GLY A 88 17.71 8.76 2.64
CA GLY A 88 18.38 9.18 1.40
C GLY A 88 18.71 8.05 0.40
N ILE A 89 18.42 6.79 0.71
CA ILE A 89 18.67 5.66 -0.21
C ILE A 89 17.36 5.20 -0.84
N ALA A 90 17.12 5.61 -2.08
CA ALA A 90 16.05 5.06 -2.90
C ALA A 90 16.45 3.66 -3.45
N PRO A 91 15.51 2.71 -3.58
CA PRO A 91 15.73 1.46 -4.27
C PRO A 91 16.05 1.68 -5.75
N GLY A 92 17.03 0.95 -6.29
CA GLY A 92 17.46 1.11 -7.68
C GLY A 92 16.34 0.86 -8.68
N ASP A 93 15.45 -0.09 -8.39
CA ASP A 93 14.27 -0.39 -9.19
C ASP A 93 13.22 0.74 -9.20
N ILE A 94 13.28 1.70 -8.27
CA ILE A 94 12.47 2.94 -8.34
C ILE A 94 13.23 4.03 -9.08
N VAL A 95 14.55 4.10 -8.89
CA VAL A 95 15.40 5.14 -9.50
C VAL A 95 15.52 4.97 -11.02
N TYR A 96 15.57 3.73 -11.49
CA TYR A 96 15.74 3.41 -12.92
C TYR A 96 14.43 3.15 -13.66
N ASP A 97 13.29 3.30 -12.97
CA ASP A 97 11.98 3.17 -13.56
C ASP A 97 11.52 4.54 -14.07
N TYR A 98 11.58 4.70 -15.40
CA TYR A 98 11.25 5.95 -16.08
C TYR A 98 9.78 6.34 -15.90
N ASP A 99 8.88 5.37 -15.73
CA ASP A 99 7.44 5.62 -15.60
C ASP A 99 7.09 6.19 -14.22
N VAL A 100 7.94 5.98 -13.21
CA VAL A 100 7.76 6.54 -11.85
C VAL A 100 8.80 7.57 -11.45
N ALA A 101 9.81 7.83 -12.28
CA ALA A 101 10.88 8.79 -11.98
C ALA A 101 10.34 10.19 -11.65
N HIS A 102 9.30 10.64 -12.35
CA HIS A 102 8.65 11.92 -12.05
C HIS A 102 7.96 11.90 -10.67
N LEU A 103 7.23 10.83 -10.33
CA LEU A 103 6.63 10.64 -9.00
C LEU A 103 7.67 10.63 -7.90
N LEU A 104 8.83 10.01 -8.15
CA LEU A 104 9.95 9.99 -7.22
C LEU A 104 10.49 11.41 -6.97
N HIS A 105 10.74 12.18 -8.02
CA HIS A 105 11.25 13.55 -7.90
C HIS A 105 10.25 14.46 -7.19
N ASP A 106 8.97 14.41 -7.58
CA ASP A 106 7.90 15.18 -6.93
C ASP A 106 7.78 14.81 -5.46
N PHE A 107 7.81 13.52 -5.14
CA PHE A 107 7.81 13.03 -3.77
C PHE A 107 8.99 13.57 -2.95
N ILE A 108 10.22 13.46 -3.47
CA ILE A 108 11.44 13.91 -2.78
C ILE A 108 11.39 15.42 -2.55
N SER A 109 10.99 16.20 -3.56
CA SER A 109 10.98 17.67 -3.49
C SER A 109 10.10 18.21 -2.35
N ARG A 110 9.02 17.49 -2.00
CA ARG A 110 8.03 17.92 -0.99
C ARG A 110 8.15 17.17 0.35
N ALA A 111 8.79 16.01 0.39
CA ALA A 111 8.88 15.19 1.59
C ALA A 111 9.86 15.81 2.60
N LYS A 112 9.45 15.96 3.86
CA LYS A 112 10.34 16.42 4.94
C LYS A 112 11.35 15.34 5.34
N HIS A 113 10.91 14.08 5.31
CA HIS A 113 11.69 12.92 5.73
C HIS A 113 11.48 11.77 4.73
N PRO A 114 11.95 11.90 3.48
CA PRO A 114 11.77 10.85 2.48
C PRO A 114 12.32 9.52 2.98
N THR A 115 11.45 8.51 3.03
CA THR A 115 11.76 7.16 3.46
C THR A 115 11.31 6.19 2.37
N PHE A 116 12.21 5.29 2.00
CA PHE A 116 11.94 4.27 1.01
C PHE A 116 11.95 2.88 1.65
N TYR A 117 11.20 1.96 1.07
CA TYR A 117 11.12 0.58 1.55
C TYR A 117 11.53 -0.41 0.47
N ASP A 118 12.30 -1.42 0.84
CA ASP A 118 12.38 -2.66 0.09
C ASP A 118 11.10 -3.46 0.30
N ALA A 119 10.63 -4.16 -0.73
CA ALA A 119 9.41 -4.93 -0.71
C ALA A 119 9.69 -6.38 -1.08
N PHE A 120 9.24 -7.30 -0.25
CA PHE A 120 9.38 -8.74 -0.47
C PHE A 120 7.98 -9.37 -0.46
N PRO A 121 7.54 -10.06 -1.53
CA PRO A 121 6.25 -10.72 -1.53
C PRO A 121 6.18 -11.79 -0.42
N LEU A 122 4.99 -11.96 0.14
CA LEU A 122 4.65 -13.01 1.10
C LEU A 122 3.60 -13.94 0.49
N GLU A 123 3.61 -15.19 0.90
CA GLU A 123 2.68 -16.22 0.41
C GLU A 123 1.39 -16.27 1.23
N GLY A 124 0.42 -17.08 0.81
CA GLY A 124 -0.81 -17.38 1.57
C GLY A 124 -2.07 -16.60 1.14
N LEU A 125 -1.91 -15.48 0.42
CA LEU A 125 -3.02 -14.64 -0.06
C LEU A 125 -2.97 -14.35 -1.56
N GLY A 126 -2.12 -15.07 -2.32
CA GLY A 126 -1.94 -14.82 -3.75
C GLY A 126 -3.21 -14.99 -4.58
N ASP A 127 -4.09 -15.91 -4.19
CA ASP A 127 -5.39 -16.14 -4.81
C ASP A 127 -6.38 -14.97 -4.62
N LEU A 128 -6.19 -14.17 -3.57
CA LEU A 128 -7.04 -13.04 -3.22
C LEU A 128 -6.56 -11.71 -3.83
N VAL A 129 -5.34 -11.65 -4.36
CA VAL A 129 -4.82 -10.44 -5.00
C VAL A 129 -5.68 -10.09 -6.22
N GLY A 130 -6.19 -8.86 -6.24
CA GLY A 130 -7.14 -8.37 -7.25
C GLY A 130 -8.59 -8.80 -7.01
N ARG A 131 -8.88 -9.74 -6.11
CA ARG A 131 -10.23 -10.26 -5.84
C ARG A 131 -10.79 -9.76 -4.53
N LEU A 132 -10.00 -9.80 -3.45
CA LEU A 132 -10.41 -9.34 -2.14
C LEU A 132 -10.67 -7.84 -2.15
N VAL A 133 -11.90 -7.46 -1.81
CA VAL A 133 -12.31 -6.06 -1.59
C VAL A 133 -12.83 -5.91 -0.18
N VAL A 134 -12.34 -4.90 0.51
CA VAL A 134 -12.81 -4.50 1.84
C VAL A 134 -13.47 -3.13 1.80
N GLN A 135 -14.39 -2.90 2.72
CA GLN A 135 -14.86 -1.57 3.08
C GLN A 135 -13.89 -0.96 4.08
N TRP A 136 -13.27 0.15 3.69
CA TRP A 136 -12.43 0.91 4.60
C TRP A 136 -13.29 1.74 5.56
N PRO A 137 -12.95 1.79 6.86
CA PRO A 137 -13.70 2.60 7.80
C PRO A 137 -13.46 4.10 7.58
N LYS A 138 -14.48 4.90 7.88
CA LYS A 138 -14.33 6.36 7.91
C LYS A 138 -13.46 6.77 9.11
N PRO A 139 -12.63 7.82 8.98
CA PRO A 139 -12.41 8.60 7.78
C PRO A 139 -11.42 7.94 6.80
N TYR A 140 -11.73 7.91 5.50
CA TYR A 140 -10.94 7.19 4.48
C TYR A 140 -9.51 7.71 4.27
N MET A 141 -9.22 8.91 4.78
CA MET A 141 -7.88 9.49 4.82
C MET A 141 -6.94 8.77 5.80
N ARG A 142 -7.50 7.97 6.74
CA ARG A 142 -6.71 7.09 7.61
C ARG A 142 -6.20 5.90 6.81
N ARG A 143 -5.03 6.06 6.19
CA ARG A 143 -4.44 5.08 5.26
C ARG A 143 -3.91 3.80 5.90
N ARG A 144 -3.80 3.72 7.23
CA ARG A 144 -3.20 2.57 7.92
C ARG A 144 -4.05 2.16 9.11
N LEU A 145 -4.30 0.87 9.20
CA LEU A 145 -5.03 0.20 10.26
C LEU A 145 -4.30 -1.10 10.60
N ARG A 146 -4.59 -1.66 11.77
CA ARG A 146 -4.25 -3.07 12.03
C ARG A 146 -5.21 -3.94 11.22
N ALA A 147 -4.77 -5.11 10.78
CA ALA A 147 -5.64 -5.98 9.99
C ALA A 147 -6.75 -6.64 10.83
N ASP A 148 -6.64 -6.58 12.17
CA ASP A 148 -7.68 -6.98 13.14
C ASP A 148 -8.68 -5.86 13.48
N ASP A 149 -8.65 -4.70 12.80
CA ASP A 149 -9.65 -3.65 13.03
C ASP A 149 -11.05 -4.17 12.67
N PRO A 150 -12.01 -4.22 13.62
CA PRO A 150 -13.32 -4.83 13.40
C PRO A 150 -14.16 -4.08 12.36
N ASN A 151 -13.76 -2.87 11.97
CA ASN A 151 -14.45 -2.08 10.96
C ASN A 151 -13.91 -2.31 9.54
N LEU A 152 -12.89 -3.16 9.36
CA LEU A 152 -12.45 -3.64 8.04
C LEU A 152 -13.34 -4.80 7.62
N VAL A 153 -14.42 -4.47 6.92
CA VAL A 153 -15.43 -5.45 6.49
C VAL A 153 -15.10 -5.99 5.10
N VAL A 154 -15.13 -7.30 4.91
CA VAL A 154 -14.97 -7.93 3.59
C VAL A 154 -16.25 -7.76 2.78
N LEU A 155 -16.12 -7.25 1.55
CA LEU A 155 -17.22 -7.09 0.58
C LEU A 155 -17.21 -8.20 -0.47
N GLU A 156 -16.02 -8.58 -0.94
CA GLU A 156 -15.77 -9.59 -1.98
C GLU A 156 -14.48 -10.33 -1.59
N SER A 157 -14.42 -11.66 -1.73
CA SER A 157 -13.22 -12.48 -1.45
C SER A 157 -13.20 -13.73 -2.32
#